data_AF-A0AA88J1D0-F1
#
_entry.id   AF-A0AA88J1D0-F1
#
_cell.length_a   1.000
_cell.length_b   1.000
_cell.length_c   1.000
_cell.angle_alpha   90.00
_cell.angle_beta   90.00
_cell.angle_gamma   90.00
#
_symmetry.space_group_name_H-M   'P 1'
#
loop_
_entity.id
_entity.type
_entity.pdbx_description
1 polymer ?
#
loop_
_entity_poly.entity_id
_entity_poly.type
_entity_poly.pdbx_seq_one_letter_code
_entity_poly.pdbx_strand_id
1 'polypeptide(L)'
;MTGWDQEPISRVLWEVDHAVVRSIPLSARRSMDRLRVQESCSERSGEVSWWNKLWATRIPSKVKIHVWRAYHSAIPARAHLAHRGIHIDLSCPRCGPPMEDAHHALRACEGVRVIWEGTALWQNLKRFGGGPLSERCLFVASNCTKDDLEVFCMVLWSI
;
A
#
# COMPACT_ATOMS: atom_id res chain seq x y z
N MET A 1 27.24 4.19 -23.70
CA MET A 1 25.86 4.08 -24.21
C MET A 1 24.92 4.29 -23.03
N THR A 2 24.51 5.54 -22.78
CA THR A 2 23.70 5.91 -21.61
C THR A 2 22.77 7.05 -22.03
N GLY A 3 21.63 6.69 -22.61
CA GLY A 3 20.58 7.60 -23.07
C GLY A 3 19.27 6.83 -23.16
N TRP A 4 18.15 7.54 -23.12
CA TRP A 4 16.84 6.89 -23.14
C TRP A 4 16.59 6.17 -24.47
N ASP A 5 15.94 5.00 -24.40
CA ASP A 5 15.43 4.30 -25.56
C ASP A 5 14.39 5.16 -26.29
N GLN A 6 14.63 5.39 -27.58
CA GLN A 6 13.86 6.36 -28.36
C GLN A 6 12.45 5.88 -28.72
N GLU A 7 12.29 4.57 -28.93
CA GLU A 7 11.03 3.97 -29.40
C GLU A 7 9.90 4.03 -28.36
N PRO A 8 10.14 3.74 -27.07
CA PRO A 8 9.10 3.90 -26.05
C PRO A 8 8.71 5.36 -25.81
N ILE A 9 9.68 6.29 -25.84
CA ILE A 9 9.43 7.72 -25.62
C ILE A 9 8.54 8.29 -26.72
N SER A 10 8.84 7.98 -27.98
CA SER A 10 8.07 8.50 -29.11
C SER A 10 6.64 7.98 -29.17
N ARG A 11 6.41 6.76 -28.66
CA ARG A 11 5.08 6.13 -28.66
C ARG A 11 4.15 6.64 -27.56
N VAL A 12 4.71 7.06 -26.42
CA VAL A 12 3.93 7.35 -25.20
C VAL A 12 3.78 8.86 -24.96
N LEU A 13 4.78 9.65 -25.32
CA LEU A 13 4.82 11.08 -25.02
C LEU A 13 4.58 11.93 -26.26
N TRP A 14 4.14 13.17 -26.06
CA TRP A 14 3.94 14.12 -27.14
C TRP A 14 5.29 14.73 -27.54
N GLU A 15 5.45 15.16 -28.79
CA GLU A 15 6.76 15.60 -29.33
C GLU A 15 7.43 16.68 -28.49
N VAL A 16 6.63 17.56 -27.87
CA VAL A 16 7.08 18.64 -26.98
C VAL A 16 7.74 18.09 -25.71
N ASP A 17 7.23 16.97 -25.17
CA ASP A 17 7.72 16.36 -23.93
C ASP A 17 8.95 15.48 -24.16
N HIS A 18 9.21 15.06 -25.41
CA HIS A 18 10.34 14.19 -25.71
C HIS A 18 11.67 14.87 -25.42
N ALA A 19 11.81 16.14 -25.77
CA ALA A 19 13.04 16.90 -25.56
C ALA A 19 13.35 17.03 -24.06
N VAL A 20 12.32 17.24 -23.25
CA VAL A 20 12.43 17.32 -21.79
C VAL A 20 12.87 15.98 -21.21
N VAL A 21 12.20 14.87 -21.56
CA VAL A 21 12.55 13.56 -21.02
C VAL A 21 13.94 13.10 -21.47
N ARG A 22 14.31 13.34 -22.73
CA ARG A 22 15.64 13.01 -23.25
C ARG A 22 16.76 13.79 -22.55
N SER A 23 16.47 14.98 -22.02
CA SER A 23 17.45 15.78 -21.28
C SER A 23 17.75 15.24 -19.88
N ILE A 24 16.92 14.32 -19.37
CA ILE A 24 17.13 13.68 -18.06
C ILE A 24 18.25 12.65 -18.20
N PRO A 25 19.41 12.82 -17.54
CA PRO A 25 20.52 11.90 -17.72
C PRO A 25 20.20 10.53 -17.12
N LEU A 26 20.16 9.49 -17.94
CA LEU A 26 20.19 8.11 -17.47
C LEU A 26 21.62 7.79 -17.05
N SER A 27 21.85 7.80 -15.73
CA SER A 27 23.14 7.58 -15.06
C SER A 27 24.17 8.71 -15.19
N ALA A 28 23.98 9.75 -14.39
CA ALA A 28 25.09 10.20 -13.56
C ALA A 28 24.72 9.81 -12.12
N ARG A 29 25.51 8.95 -11.48
CA ARG A 29 25.57 8.95 -10.02
C ARG A 29 26.05 10.34 -9.61
N ARG A 30 25.13 11.29 -9.48
CA ARG A 30 25.40 12.55 -8.78
C ARG A 30 25.58 12.15 -7.32
N SER A 31 26.79 12.37 -6.82
CA SER A 31 27.06 12.46 -5.39
C SER A 31 25.90 13.22 -4.74
N MET A 32 25.14 12.54 -3.87
CA MET A 32 24.04 13.14 -3.14
C MET A 32 24.61 14.20 -2.20
N ASP A 33 24.67 15.44 -2.67
CA ASP A 33 24.66 16.60 -1.80
C ASP A 33 23.30 16.62 -1.08
N ARG A 34 23.33 16.11 0.16
CA ARG A 34 22.62 16.55 1.37
C ARG A 34 21.40 17.47 1.19
N LEU A 35 20.42 17.10 0.36
CA LEU A 35 19.04 17.29 0.78
C LEU A 35 18.80 16.17 1.79
N ARG A 36 18.83 16.53 3.08
CA ARG A 36 18.28 15.71 4.15
C ARG A 36 16.80 15.47 3.83
N VAL A 37 16.52 14.49 2.98
CA VAL A 37 15.44 13.57 3.28
C VAL A 37 15.91 12.95 4.58
N GLN A 38 15.30 13.37 5.67
CA GLN A 38 15.44 12.67 6.93
C GLN A 38 14.75 11.33 6.71
N GLU A 39 15.43 10.39 6.05
CA GLU A 39 15.15 8.96 6.14
C GLU A 39 15.47 8.56 7.58
N SER A 40 14.58 8.94 8.49
CA SER A 40 14.41 8.22 9.73
C SER A 40 13.47 7.06 9.42
N CYS A 41 13.92 6.18 8.53
CA CYS A 41 13.38 4.84 8.47
C CYS A 41 14.24 4.03 9.43
N SER A 42 13.82 3.97 10.69
CA SER A 42 14.21 2.87 11.56
C SER A 42 13.68 1.60 10.90
N GLU A 43 14.48 1.00 10.02
CA GLU A 43 14.16 -0.23 9.29
C GLU A 43 13.92 -1.34 10.32
N ARG A 44 12.66 -1.61 10.64
CA ARG A 44 12.32 -2.78 11.44
C ARG A 44 12.56 -3.98 10.53
N SER A 45 13.41 -4.92 10.92
CA SER A 45 13.73 -6.13 10.15
C SER A 45 12.48 -6.89 9.63
N GLY A 46 11.36 -6.80 10.36
CA GLY A 46 10.07 -7.34 9.93
C GLY A 46 9.46 -6.70 8.67
N GLU A 47 9.72 -5.41 8.39
CA GLU A 47 9.18 -4.71 7.22
C GLU A 47 9.84 -5.19 5.92
N VAL A 48 11.16 -5.39 5.92
CA VAL A 48 11.88 -5.93 4.76
C VAL A 48 11.39 -7.35 4.45
N SER A 49 11.18 -8.17 5.48
CA SER A 49 10.62 -9.53 5.32
C SER A 49 9.21 -9.52 4.72
N TRP A 50 8.36 -8.58 5.16
CA TRP A 50 7.00 -8.41 4.65
C TRP A 50 6.97 -8.08 3.15
N TRP A 51 7.75 -7.08 2.71
CA TRP A 51 7.74 -6.67 1.31
C TRP A 51 8.21 -7.81 0.40
N ASN A 52 9.26 -8.53 0.78
CA ASN A 52 9.74 -9.69 0.01
C ASN A 52 8.64 -10.74 -0.17
N LYS A 53 7.89 -11.04 0.89
CA LYS A 53 6.77 -11.99 0.85
C LYS A 53 5.62 -11.49 -0.02
N LEU A 54 5.21 -10.22 0.13
CA LEU A 54 4.15 -9.62 -0.68
C LEU A 54 4.50 -9.66 -2.17
N TRP A 55 5.72 -9.24 -2.54
CA TRP A 55 6.12 -9.17 -3.94
C TRP A 55 6.30 -10.55 -4.58
N ALA A 56 6.62 -11.59 -3.80
CA ALA A 56 6.72 -12.99 -4.26
C ALA A 56 5.38 -13.73 -4.42
N THR A 57 4.25 -13.11 -4.07
CA THR A 57 2.91 -13.69 -4.27
C THR A 57 2.50 -13.70 -5.75
N ARG A 58 1.56 -14.59 -6.10
CA ARG A 58 1.02 -14.73 -7.47
C ARG A 58 -0.16 -13.81 -7.78
N ILE A 59 -0.55 -12.95 -6.84
CA ILE A 59 -1.67 -12.01 -7.01
C ILE A 59 -1.33 -10.89 -8.01
N PRO A 60 -2.34 -10.26 -8.65
CA PRO A 60 -2.11 -9.19 -9.61
C PRO A 60 -1.36 -8.00 -9.01
N SER A 61 -0.50 -7.34 -9.80
CA SER A 61 0.30 -6.19 -9.34
C SER A 61 -0.54 -5.03 -8.80
N LYS A 62 -1.74 -4.80 -9.34
CA LYS A 62 -2.68 -3.79 -8.84
C LYS A 62 -3.09 -4.04 -7.38
N VAL A 63 -3.20 -5.31 -6.98
CA VAL A 63 -3.53 -5.73 -5.61
C VAL A 63 -2.33 -5.45 -4.70
N LYS A 64 -1.12 -5.81 -5.12
CA LYS A 64 0.12 -5.52 -4.37
C LYS A 64 0.28 -4.02 -4.08
N ILE A 65 0.03 -3.18 -5.09
CA ILE A 65 0.09 -1.71 -4.95
C ILE A 65 -1.00 -1.19 -4.00
N HIS A 66 -2.23 -1.72 -4.10
CA HIS A 66 -3.29 -1.37 -3.15
C HIS A 66 -2.90 -1.73 -1.72
N VAL A 67 -2.39 -2.94 -1.49
CA VAL A 67 -1.92 -3.38 -0.16
C VAL A 67 -0.76 -2.52 0.35
N TRP A 68 0.19 -2.15 -0.51
CA TRP A 68 1.24 -1.20 -0.15
C TRP A 68 0.67 0.14 0.32
N ARG A 69 -0.30 0.70 -0.42
CA ARG A 69 -0.98 1.94 -0.01
C ARG A 69 -1.71 1.75 1.32
N ALA A 70 -2.41 0.65 1.51
CA ALA A 70 -3.14 0.34 2.73
C ALA A 70 -2.22 0.22 3.95
N TYR A 71 -1.08 -0.48 3.80
CA TYR A 71 -0.06 -0.64 4.84
C TYR A 71 0.47 0.70 5.34
N HIS A 72 0.70 1.65 4.42
CA HIS A 72 1.18 3.00 4.74
C HIS A 72 0.07 4.00 5.04
N SER A 73 -1.18 3.55 5.25
CA SER A 73 -2.31 4.46 5.49
C SER A 73 -2.48 5.50 4.37
N ALA A 74 -2.11 5.15 3.13
CA ALA A 74 -2.16 6.02 1.96
C ALA A 74 -3.40 5.78 1.06
N ILE A 75 -4.41 5.07 1.59
CA ILE A 75 -5.72 4.91 0.94
C ILE A 75 -6.62 6.12 1.25
N PRO A 76 -7.63 6.41 0.40
CA PRO A 76 -8.54 7.55 0.60
C PRO A 76 -9.59 7.28 1.69
N ALA A 77 -9.14 6.96 2.91
CA ALA A 77 -10.01 6.93 4.09
C ALA A 77 -10.39 8.36 4.49
N ARG A 78 -11.59 8.57 5.05
CA ARG A 78 -12.09 9.92 5.40
C ARG A 78 -11.13 10.70 6.30
N ALA A 79 -10.52 10.04 7.29
CA ALA A 79 -9.51 10.66 8.16
C ALA A 79 -8.31 11.22 7.36
N HIS A 80 -7.85 10.50 6.33
CA HIS A 80 -6.73 10.93 5.49
C HIS A 80 -7.13 12.01 4.50
N LEU A 81 -8.36 11.96 3.97
CA LEU A 81 -8.89 13.03 3.11
C LEU A 81 -9.00 14.34 3.90
N ALA A 82 -9.52 14.29 5.12
CA ALA A 82 -9.60 15.43 6.02
C ALA A 82 -8.22 15.97 6.39
N HIS A 83 -7.24 15.09 6.66
CA HIS A 83 -5.85 15.50 6.91
C HIS A 83 -5.24 16.26 5.71
N ARG A 84 -5.71 16.02 4.49
CA ARG A 84 -5.31 16.74 3.27
C ARG A 84 -6.13 18.00 3.01
N GLY A 85 -6.95 18.45 3.97
CA GLY A 85 -7.74 19.68 3.87
C GLY A 85 -9.08 19.51 3.15
N ILE A 86 -9.52 18.28 2.86
CA ILE A 86 -10.84 18.04 2.28
C ILE A 86 -11.88 18.07 3.40
N HIS A 87 -12.79 19.04 3.36
CA HIS A 87 -13.90 19.12 4.32
C HIS A 87 -14.90 17.99 4.08
N ILE A 88 -14.86 16.97 4.94
CA ILE A 88 -15.74 15.79 4.88
C ILE A 88 -16.07 15.33 6.31
N ASP A 89 -17.24 14.73 6.49
CA ASP A 89 -17.58 14.02 7.73
C ASP A 89 -16.61 12.85 7.92
N LEU A 90 -16.11 12.68 9.15
CA LEU A 90 -15.11 11.66 9.48
C LEU A 90 -15.71 10.29 9.74
N SER A 91 -17.01 10.20 9.98
CA SER A 91 -17.72 8.96 10.29
C SER A 91 -17.63 7.95 9.15
N CYS A 92 -17.58 6.66 9.47
CA CYS A 92 -17.56 5.63 8.43
C CYS A 92 -18.89 5.63 7.64
N PRO A 93 -18.84 5.65 6.29
CA PRO A 93 -20.06 5.61 5.48
C PRO A 93 -20.80 4.27 5.57
N ARG A 94 -20.14 3.21 6.06
CA ARG A 94 -20.73 1.86 6.17
C ARG A 94 -21.40 1.60 7.52
N CYS A 95 -20.78 2.00 8.64
CA CYS A 95 -21.30 1.72 9.97
C CYS A 95 -21.60 2.97 10.81
N GLY A 96 -21.46 4.17 10.24
CA GLY A 96 -21.55 5.43 10.98
C GLY A 96 -20.31 5.65 11.86
N PRO A 97 -20.45 6.32 13.02
CA PRO A 97 -19.37 6.42 14.00
C PRO A 97 -18.80 5.03 14.34
N PRO A 98 -17.47 4.84 14.44
CA PRO A 98 -16.41 5.84 14.67
C PRO A 98 -15.82 6.47 13.38
N MET A 99 -14.75 7.26 13.56
CA MET A 99 -13.94 7.84 12.47
C MET A 99 -13.40 6.74 11.54
N GLU A 100 -13.51 6.95 10.22
CA GLU A 100 -12.94 6.06 9.22
C GLU A 100 -11.48 6.43 8.90
N ASP A 101 -10.56 5.71 9.53
CA ASP A 101 -9.17 5.58 9.11
C ASP A 101 -8.96 4.35 8.21
N ALA A 102 -7.72 4.10 7.74
CA ALA A 102 -7.44 2.95 6.87
C ALA A 102 -7.69 1.60 7.53
N HIS A 103 -7.41 1.46 8.83
CA HIS A 103 -7.63 0.21 9.55
C HIS A 103 -9.13 -0.05 9.74
N HIS A 104 -9.90 0.98 10.07
CA HIS A 104 -11.34 0.91 10.15
C HIS A 104 -11.96 0.58 8.79
N ALA A 105 -11.59 1.32 7.75
CA ALA A 105 -12.11 1.16 6.40
C ALA A 105 -11.90 -0.26 5.83
N LEU A 106 -10.77 -0.90 6.14
CA LEU A 106 -10.40 -2.19 5.54
C LEU A 106 -10.59 -3.39 6.47
N ARG A 107 -10.76 -3.17 7.78
CA ARG A 107 -10.76 -4.29 8.74
C ARG A 107 -11.66 -4.12 9.95
N ALA A 108 -11.68 -2.95 10.58
CA ALA A 108 -12.36 -2.75 11.86
C ALA A 108 -13.85 -2.36 11.72
N CYS A 109 -14.26 -1.88 10.56
CA CYS A 109 -15.65 -1.57 10.26
C CYS A 109 -16.53 -2.82 10.35
N GLU A 110 -17.67 -2.72 11.03
CA GLU A 110 -18.62 -3.84 11.20
C GLU A 110 -19.12 -4.38 9.86
N GLY A 111 -19.44 -3.50 8.90
CA GLY A 111 -19.86 -3.90 7.57
C GLY A 111 -18.77 -4.65 6.79
N VAL A 112 -17.50 -4.39 7.10
CA VAL A 112 -16.35 -5.08 6.49
C VAL A 112 -15.98 -6.35 7.27
N ARG A 113 -16.26 -6.39 8.57
CA ARG A 113 -16.01 -7.56 9.42
C ARG A 113 -16.70 -8.80 8.89
N VAL A 114 -17.95 -8.66 8.43
CA VAL A 114 -18.73 -9.77 7.83
C VAL A 114 -18.03 -10.38 6.61
N ILE A 115 -17.33 -9.58 5.80
CA ILE A 115 -16.55 -10.07 4.65
C ILE A 115 -15.41 -10.96 5.16
N TRP A 116 -14.67 -10.50 6.16
CA TRP A 116 -13.58 -11.26 6.76
C TRP A 116 -14.06 -12.53 7.44
N GLU A 117 -15.22 -12.50 8.09
CA GLU A 117 -15.86 -13.66 8.75
C GLU A 117 -16.14 -14.81 7.78
N GLY A 118 -16.45 -14.50 6.52
CA GLY A 118 -16.67 -15.49 5.47
C GLY A 118 -15.39 -16.14 4.91
N THR A 119 -14.20 -15.69 5.32
CA THR A 119 -12.93 -16.21 4.80
C THR A 119 -12.36 -17.32 5.69
N ALA A 120 -11.65 -18.29 5.09
CA ALA A 120 -10.89 -19.30 5.83
C ALA A 120 -9.83 -18.68 6.76
N LEU A 121 -9.40 -17.45 6.47
CA LEU A 121 -8.39 -16.71 7.23
C LEU A 121 -8.92 -16.14 8.55
N TRP A 122 -10.24 -16.06 8.73
CA TRP A 122 -10.86 -15.39 9.87
C TRP A 122 -10.34 -15.87 11.22
N GLN A 123 -10.20 -17.19 11.38
CA GLN A 123 -9.74 -17.78 12.65
C GLN A 123 -8.30 -17.36 12.98
N ASN A 124 -7.44 -17.20 11.98
CA ASN A 124 -6.08 -16.68 12.18
C ASN A 124 -6.13 -15.19 12.55
N LEU A 125 -6.99 -14.40 11.88
CA LEU A 125 -7.11 -12.96 12.14
C LEU A 125 -7.72 -12.64 13.52
N LYS A 126 -8.53 -13.53 14.11
CA LYS A 126 -9.06 -13.38 15.47
C LYS A 126 -7.99 -13.55 16.55
N ARG A 127 -6.96 -14.35 16.29
CA ARG A 127 -5.86 -14.58 17.25
C ARG A 127 -5.00 -13.34 17.46
N PHE A 128 -5.08 -12.38 16.55
CA PHE A 128 -4.34 -11.13 16.63
C PHE A 128 -5.03 -10.14 17.58
N GLY A 129 -4.31 -9.68 18.62
CA GLY A 129 -4.81 -8.87 19.74
C GLY A 129 -5.18 -7.42 19.43
N GLY A 130 -5.56 -7.10 18.19
CA GLY A 130 -5.81 -5.73 17.75
C GLY A 130 -4.52 -4.97 17.39
N GLY A 131 -4.67 -3.78 16.80
CA GLY A 131 -3.56 -2.98 16.28
C GLY A 131 -3.86 -2.41 14.89
N PRO A 132 -2.95 -1.59 14.33
CA PRO A 132 -3.10 -1.04 12.98
C PRO A 132 -3.03 -2.13 11.92
N LEU A 133 -3.46 -1.79 10.70
CA LEU A 133 -3.43 -2.71 9.57
C LEU A 133 -2.01 -3.23 9.27
N SER A 134 -0.98 -2.41 9.48
CA SER A 134 0.42 -2.76 9.26
C SER A 134 0.87 -3.95 10.11
N GLU A 135 0.55 -3.97 11.40
CA GLU A 135 0.91 -5.10 12.28
C GLU A 135 0.16 -6.38 11.88
N ARG A 136 -1.08 -6.25 11.39
CA ARG A 136 -1.83 -7.39 10.84
C ARG A 136 -1.16 -7.96 9.60
N CYS A 137 -0.66 -7.11 8.70
CA CYS A 137 0.12 -7.54 7.54
C CYS A 137 1.36 -8.34 8.00
N LEU A 138 2.12 -7.81 8.96
CA LEU A 138 3.29 -8.49 9.52
C LEU A 138 2.92 -9.84 10.16
N PHE A 139 1.81 -9.89 10.90
CA PHE A 139 1.30 -11.11 11.52
C PHE A 139 0.96 -12.18 10.48
N VAL A 140 0.18 -11.84 9.46
CA VAL A 140 -0.22 -12.78 8.40
C VAL A 140 1.01 -13.31 7.68
N ALA A 141 1.96 -12.44 7.31
CA ALA A 141 3.19 -12.89 6.66
C ALA A 141 4.07 -13.78 7.54
N SER A 142 4.04 -13.60 8.86
CA SER A 142 4.92 -14.35 9.78
C SER A 142 4.30 -15.65 10.28
N ASN A 143 2.96 -15.71 10.40
CA ASN A 143 2.26 -16.78 11.11
C ASN A 143 1.25 -17.53 10.24
N CYS A 144 0.99 -17.09 9.01
CA CYS A 144 0.05 -17.75 8.10
C CYS A 144 0.77 -18.31 6.87
N THR A 145 0.06 -19.14 6.10
CA THR A 145 0.59 -19.72 4.86
C THR A 145 0.71 -18.68 3.74
N LYS A 146 1.37 -19.04 2.65
CA LYS A 146 1.40 -18.18 1.45
C LYS A 146 0.00 -17.97 0.88
N ASP A 147 -0.81 -19.02 0.83
CA ASP A 147 -2.18 -18.93 0.30
C ASP A 147 -3.06 -18.03 1.18
N ASP A 148 -2.91 -18.12 2.50
CA ASP A 148 -3.53 -17.20 3.45
C ASP A 148 -3.15 -15.73 3.20
N LEU A 149 -1.87 -15.47 2.94
CA LEU A 149 -1.38 -14.13 2.58
C LEU A 149 -1.99 -13.65 1.26
N GLU A 150 -2.11 -14.51 0.26
CA GLU A 150 -2.72 -14.16 -1.02
C GLU A 150 -4.21 -13.86 -0.86
N VAL A 151 -4.96 -14.70 -0.12
CA VAL A 151 -6.37 -14.45 0.21
C VAL A 151 -6.51 -13.14 1.00
N PHE A 152 -5.66 -12.89 1.99
CA PHE A 152 -5.65 -11.64 2.75
C PHE A 152 -5.54 -10.42 1.83
N CYS A 153 -4.58 -10.44 0.91
CA CYS A 153 -4.36 -9.33 -0.01
C CYS A 153 -5.52 -9.14 -0.99
N MET A 154 -6.10 -10.25 -1.48
CA MET A 154 -7.25 -10.21 -2.40
C MET A 154 -8.50 -9.65 -1.72
N VAL A 155 -8.75 -10.03 -0.46
CA VAL A 155 -9.88 -9.52 0.32
C VAL A 155 -9.70 -8.03 0.61
N LEU A 156 -8.49 -7.60 1.02
CA LEU A 156 -8.19 -6.16 1.19
C LEU A 156 -8.51 -5.34 -0.06
N TRP A 157 -8.16 -5.85 -1.24
CA TRP A 157 -8.43 -5.16 -2.51
C TRP A 157 -9.91 -5.16 -2.92
N SER A 158 -10.70 -6.12 -2.44
CA SER A 158 -12.13 -6.21 -2.75
C SER A 158 -13.03 -5.29 -1.92
N ILE A 159 -12.49 -4.69 -0.84
CA ILE A 159 -13.20 -3.78 0.08
C ILE A 159 -13.11 -2.34 -0.43
#